data_AF-A0A7L1R7H4-F1
#
_entry.id   AF-A0A7L1R7H4-F1
#
_cell.length_a   1.000
_cell.length_b   1.000
_cell.length_c   1.000
_cell.angle_alpha   90.00
_cell.angle_beta   90.00
_cell.angle_gamma   90.00
#
_symmetry.space_group_name_H-M   'P 1'
#
loop_
_entity.id
_entity.type
_entity.pdbx_description
1 polymer ?
#
loop_
_entity_poly.entity_id
_entity_poly.type
_entity_poly.pdbx_seq_one_letter_code
_entity_poly.pdbx_strand_id
1 'polypeptide(L)'
;DTLVVPARNALCSQKYKPVDYEHLYELAAEAKTASAQIQLKIKKAEQVSKISKEQMLLKQHRQVWWQEYKRLSESRQKAEEEMKTFLDEESHKSNFFFDLRDLEQKLSKEWDMYQTNALVPVWQLKEDLKVQLAKMQHCLSKESCQKPEINSAEVLQQIKFMKKQQKAILEGLILESLALERELEEYVENVLVPSSEEKNGVFLEVPPELLSLECPYPDLRTLVVEEYQELARGYQAKLQEVDEQLEALWRSSDWKEQDRWVFQTVVNQYPSQLPRRRTLYLDMLQRHLPHKSRQQLVAHEKVWDRSHSIRSQRRVLLLTWAQVRKSFVLRAVAAAAEAAAAHEAEVVLADSRQKQLEICADLKAKVLQWKAQQEEAAKLEAAVAARRKEKEDERERLQREQESIRRAQDKEKLKKYWAEKELKWQEQEERDLQHLEELRKLMAEQAAKDRERVQFRRALQEQRQQQKKALALLRARREQQRQERLEALRLQVAIAAKSDPARAVSDTVASKARMGVGAREECELQQPLFRLHTYSQEQVISDPRLRVELALREAGLHKTLYAREVLSKLPPPKLPRRDMESTAFKM
;
A
#
# COMPACT_ATOMS: atom_id res chain seq x y z
N ASP A 1 22.17 59.56 -105.01
CA ASP A 1 22.99 60.76 -105.20
C ASP A 1 24.31 60.66 -104.46
N THR A 2 25.31 61.31 -105.03
CA THR A 2 26.74 61.45 -104.62
C THR A 2 27.66 60.26 -104.90
N LEU A 3 28.07 60.23 -106.18
CA LEU A 3 29.33 59.71 -106.72
C LEU A 3 30.55 60.31 -106.00
N VAL A 4 31.54 59.46 -105.65
CA VAL A 4 32.97 59.83 -105.67
C VAL A 4 33.79 58.66 -106.22
N VAL A 5 34.57 58.94 -107.26
CA VAL A 5 35.48 58.04 -108.04
C VAL A 5 36.92 58.19 -107.49
N PRO A 6 37.82 57.19 -107.66
CA PRO A 6 38.84 56.83 -106.67
C PRO A 6 40.24 57.41 -106.93
N ALA A 7 41.04 57.53 -105.86
CA ALA A 7 42.47 57.80 -105.93
C ALA A 7 43.27 56.50 -105.94
N ARG A 8 44.04 56.32 -107.03
CA ARG A 8 44.99 55.23 -107.26
C ARG A 8 46.27 55.39 -106.41
N ASN A 9 46.74 54.22 -105.94
CA ASN A 9 48.14 53.83 -105.73
C ASN A 9 48.90 54.41 -104.54
N ALA A 10 48.94 53.64 -103.44
CA ALA A 10 50.07 53.61 -102.51
C ALA A 10 50.61 52.16 -102.43
N LEU A 11 51.93 52.03 -102.50
CA LEU A 11 52.68 50.79 -102.64
C LEU A 11 52.44 49.83 -101.46
N CYS A 12 51.80 48.69 -101.73
CA CYS A 12 51.72 47.58 -100.79
C CYS A 12 52.79 46.53 -101.09
N SER A 13 53.54 46.17 -100.04
CA SER A 13 54.53 45.10 -99.99
C SER A 13 54.00 43.78 -100.59
N GLN A 14 54.76 43.20 -101.52
CA GLN A 14 54.50 41.91 -102.19
C GLN A 14 54.70 40.68 -101.26
N LYS A 15 54.33 40.75 -99.98
CA LYS A 15 54.40 39.60 -99.05
C LYS A 15 53.05 38.97 -98.71
N TYR A 16 51.95 39.56 -99.17
CA TYR A 16 50.61 39.05 -98.91
C TYR A 16 49.88 38.85 -100.23
N LYS A 17 49.41 37.62 -100.46
CA LYS A 17 48.50 37.33 -101.57
C LYS A 17 47.25 38.22 -101.43
N PRO A 18 46.71 38.78 -102.51
CA PRO A 18 45.45 39.53 -102.44
C PRO A 18 44.38 38.64 -101.81
N VAL A 19 43.81 39.11 -100.71
CA VAL A 19 42.74 38.40 -100.00
C VAL A 19 41.48 38.56 -100.83
N ASP A 20 40.91 37.44 -101.25
CA ASP A 20 39.65 37.41 -101.97
C ASP A 20 38.50 37.66 -100.98
N TYR A 21 38.11 38.93 -100.86
CA TYR A 21 37.05 39.35 -99.97
C TYR A 21 35.69 38.80 -100.40
N GLU A 22 35.44 38.58 -101.70
CA GLU A 22 34.19 37.98 -102.19
C GLU A 22 34.09 36.54 -101.70
N HIS A 23 35.16 35.76 -101.85
CA HIS A 23 35.22 34.39 -101.33
C HIS A 23 35.06 34.34 -99.80
N LEU A 24 35.62 35.29 -99.04
CA LEU A 24 35.41 35.37 -97.59
C LEU A 24 33.97 35.74 -97.21
N TYR A 25 33.30 36.60 -97.97
CA TYR A 25 31.89 36.92 -97.75
C TYR A 25 30.98 35.74 -98.05
N GLU A 26 31.28 34.97 -99.10
CA GLU A 26 30.59 33.71 -99.42
C GLU A 26 30.77 32.70 -98.29
N LEU A 27 32.01 32.45 -97.83
CA LEU A 27 32.29 31.57 -96.69
C LEU A 27 31.60 32.05 -95.40
N ALA A 28 31.53 33.36 -95.15
CA ALA A 28 30.82 33.92 -94.00
C ALA A 28 29.30 33.77 -94.13
N ALA A 29 28.73 33.91 -95.34
CA ALA A 29 27.31 33.68 -95.60
C ALA A 29 26.95 32.20 -95.47
N GLU A 30 27.80 31.30 -95.97
CA GLU A 30 27.69 29.85 -95.76
C GLU A 30 27.77 29.48 -94.28
N ALA A 31 28.72 30.04 -93.53
CA ALA A 31 28.83 29.83 -92.09
C ALA A 31 27.59 30.37 -91.32
N LYS A 32 27.03 31.53 -91.74
CA LYS A 32 25.80 32.08 -91.15
C LYS A 32 24.59 31.20 -91.43
N THR A 33 24.43 30.69 -92.65
CA THR A 33 23.33 29.78 -93.00
C THR A 33 23.47 28.43 -92.29
N ALA A 34 24.68 27.89 -92.19
CA ALA A 34 24.98 26.70 -91.40
C ALA A 34 24.67 26.90 -89.91
N SER A 35 25.07 28.02 -89.32
CA SER A 35 24.73 28.39 -87.94
C SER A 35 23.20 28.49 -87.73
N ALA A 36 22.48 29.13 -88.67
CA ALA A 36 21.01 29.21 -88.61
C ALA A 36 20.35 27.82 -88.69
N GLN A 37 20.87 26.91 -89.52
CA GLN A 37 20.40 25.53 -89.57
C GLN A 37 20.68 24.77 -88.27
N ILE A 38 21.84 24.99 -87.64
CA ILE A 38 22.16 24.40 -86.32
C ILE A 38 21.20 24.93 -85.25
N GLN A 39 20.96 26.24 -85.20
CA GLN A 39 19.99 26.84 -84.26
C GLN A 39 18.57 26.28 -84.46
N LEU A 40 18.15 26.07 -85.70
CA LEU A 40 16.84 25.48 -86.01
C LEU A 40 16.77 24.02 -85.55
N LYS A 41 17.85 23.24 -85.73
CA LYS A 41 17.97 21.88 -85.18
C LYS A 41 17.91 21.86 -83.65
N ILE A 42 18.60 22.78 -82.97
CA ILE A 42 18.56 22.93 -81.50
C ILE A 42 17.13 23.23 -81.04
N LYS A 43 16.45 24.22 -81.64
CA LYS A 43 15.04 24.54 -81.31
C LYS A 43 14.10 23.35 -81.51
N LYS A 44 14.28 22.58 -82.59
CA LYS A 44 13.52 21.34 -82.83
C LYS A 44 13.80 20.29 -81.76
N ALA A 45 15.07 20.05 -81.41
CA ALA A 45 15.44 19.11 -80.36
C ALA A 45 14.87 19.51 -78.98
N GLU A 46 14.88 20.80 -78.65
CA GLU A 46 14.25 21.34 -77.44
C GLU A 46 12.74 21.12 -77.42
N GLN A 47 12.04 21.34 -78.55
CA GLN A 47 10.61 21.09 -78.66
C GLN A 47 10.29 19.60 -78.49
N VAL A 48 11.04 18.71 -79.15
CA VAL A 48 10.89 17.25 -79.00
C VAL A 48 11.15 16.84 -77.55
N SER A 49 12.19 17.40 -76.90
CA SER A 49 12.47 17.15 -75.48
C SER A 49 11.31 17.58 -74.59
N LYS A 50 10.74 18.78 -74.80
CA LYS A 50 9.56 19.27 -74.06
C LYS A 50 8.34 18.36 -74.24
N ILE A 51 8.03 17.98 -75.48
CA ILE A 51 6.90 17.07 -75.79
C ILE A 51 7.12 15.70 -75.14
N SER A 52 8.33 15.14 -75.21
CA SER A 52 8.64 13.84 -74.60
C SER A 52 8.47 13.85 -73.08
N LYS A 53 8.91 14.94 -72.40
CA LYS A 53 8.73 15.13 -70.96
C LYS A 53 7.25 15.23 -70.59
N GLU A 54 6.48 15.99 -71.37
CA GLU A 54 5.04 16.14 -71.17
C GLU A 54 4.29 14.81 -71.35
N GLN A 55 4.63 14.05 -72.40
CA GLN A 55 4.06 12.72 -72.62
C GLN A 55 4.41 11.75 -71.48
N MET A 56 5.63 11.83 -70.93
CA MET A 56 6.03 11.01 -69.79
C MET A 56 5.22 11.37 -68.53
N LEU A 57 5.04 12.66 -68.23
CA LEU A 57 4.22 13.12 -67.11
C LEU A 57 2.76 12.69 -67.26
N LEU A 58 2.17 12.87 -68.44
CA LEU A 58 0.79 12.44 -68.70
C LEU A 58 0.61 10.93 -68.54
N LYS A 59 1.60 10.12 -68.95
CA LYS A 59 1.57 8.67 -68.71
C LYS A 59 1.56 8.35 -67.21
N GLN A 60 2.37 9.06 -66.43
CA GLN A 60 2.41 8.88 -64.97
C GLN A 60 1.08 9.29 -64.31
N HIS A 61 0.49 10.43 -64.70
CA HIS A 61 -0.81 10.87 -64.17
C HIS A 61 -1.93 9.90 -64.53
N ARG A 62 -1.97 9.41 -65.77
CA ARG A 62 -2.94 8.38 -66.19
C ARG A 62 -2.84 7.11 -65.35
N GLN A 63 -1.62 6.69 -65.03
CA GLN A 63 -1.41 5.52 -64.17
C GLN A 63 -1.96 5.75 -62.76
N VAL A 64 -1.69 6.93 -62.17
CA VAL A 64 -2.22 7.30 -60.84
C VAL A 64 -3.74 7.32 -60.86
N TRP A 65 -4.35 7.99 -61.85
CA TRP A 65 -5.79 8.04 -62.01
C TRP A 65 -6.42 6.67 -62.18
N TRP A 66 -5.77 5.76 -62.91
CA TRP A 66 -6.28 4.41 -63.07
C TRP A 66 -6.25 3.60 -61.78
N GLN A 67 -5.17 3.75 -60.99
CA GLN A 67 -5.08 3.13 -59.66
C GLN A 67 -6.13 3.70 -58.70
N GLU A 68 -6.31 5.02 -58.71
CA GLU A 68 -7.27 5.70 -57.85
C GLU A 68 -8.71 5.38 -58.23
N TYR A 69 -9.03 5.34 -59.53
CA TYR A 69 -10.32 4.89 -60.03
C TYR A 69 -10.64 3.47 -59.55
N LYS A 70 -9.66 2.56 -59.64
CA LYS A 70 -9.82 1.19 -59.13
C LYS A 70 -10.09 1.20 -57.62
N ARG A 71 -9.29 1.94 -56.83
CA ARG A 71 -9.47 2.06 -55.37
C ARG A 71 -10.86 2.60 -55.01
N LEU A 72 -11.29 3.66 -55.69
CA LEU A 72 -12.58 4.30 -55.46
C LEU A 72 -13.75 3.41 -55.88
N SER A 73 -13.61 2.67 -56.98
CA SER A 73 -14.59 1.67 -57.41
C SER A 73 -14.74 0.55 -56.38
N GLU A 74 -13.62 0.02 -55.87
CA GLU A 74 -13.62 -1.00 -54.82
C GLU A 74 -14.20 -0.47 -53.50
N SER A 75 -13.86 0.75 -53.09
CA SER A 75 -14.44 1.36 -51.87
C SER A 75 -15.92 1.63 -52.02
N ARG A 76 -16.37 2.05 -53.21
CA ARG A 76 -17.78 2.24 -53.52
C ARG A 76 -18.54 0.93 -53.42
N GLN A 77 -18.03 -0.13 -54.06
CA GLN A 77 -18.65 -1.46 -54.00
C GLN A 77 -18.77 -1.96 -52.56
N LYS A 78 -17.71 -1.81 -51.75
CA LYS A 78 -17.76 -2.17 -50.33
C LYS A 78 -18.80 -1.37 -49.53
N ALA A 79 -18.85 -0.06 -49.72
CA ALA A 79 -19.83 0.78 -49.04
C ALA A 79 -21.28 0.45 -49.47
N GLU A 80 -21.50 0.18 -50.76
CA GLU A 80 -22.80 -0.27 -51.28
C GLU A 80 -23.18 -1.65 -50.72
N GLU A 81 -22.24 -2.57 -50.58
CA GLU A 81 -22.45 -3.87 -49.94
C GLU A 81 -22.78 -3.72 -48.45
N GLU A 82 -22.02 -2.90 -47.70
CA GLU A 82 -22.27 -2.60 -46.29
C GLU A 82 -23.66 -1.98 -46.09
N MET A 83 -24.04 -1.01 -46.92
CA MET A 83 -25.39 -0.41 -46.91
C MET A 83 -26.48 -1.45 -47.17
N LYS A 84 -26.29 -2.34 -48.15
CA LYS A 84 -27.25 -3.43 -48.43
C LYS A 84 -27.36 -4.39 -47.25
N THR A 85 -26.24 -4.81 -46.67
CA THR A 85 -26.25 -5.67 -45.49
C THR A 85 -26.98 -5.02 -44.32
N PHE A 86 -26.75 -3.72 -44.10
CA PHE A 86 -27.41 -2.96 -43.05
C PHE A 86 -28.93 -2.88 -43.29
N LEU A 87 -29.35 -2.56 -44.52
CA LEU A 87 -30.76 -2.54 -44.89
C LEU A 87 -31.42 -3.92 -44.78
N ASP A 88 -30.71 -5.01 -45.13
CA ASP A 88 -31.23 -6.37 -45.00
C ASP A 88 -31.35 -6.80 -43.52
N GLU A 89 -30.35 -6.53 -42.68
CA GLU A 89 -30.34 -6.88 -41.25
C GLU A 89 -31.35 -6.09 -40.41
N GLU A 90 -31.52 -4.79 -40.68
CA GLU A 90 -32.44 -3.92 -39.92
C GLU A 90 -33.86 -3.89 -40.49
N SER A 91 -34.07 -4.29 -41.76
CA SER A 91 -35.42 -4.39 -42.34
C SER A 91 -36.33 -5.36 -41.59
N HIS A 92 -35.77 -6.35 -40.90
CA HIS A 92 -36.57 -7.25 -40.05
C HIS A 92 -37.05 -6.61 -38.74
N LYS A 93 -36.56 -5.42 -38.38
CA LYS A 93 -36.82 -4.77 -37.07
C LYS A 93 -37.63 -3.48 -37.15
N SER A 94 -37.65 -2.77 -38.29
CA SER A 94 -38.34 -1.48 -38.42
C SER A 94 -38.99 -1.28 -39.80
N ASN A 95 -40.23 -0.78 -39.80
CA ASN A 95 -41.03 -0.51 -41.01
C ASN A 95 -40.40 0.55 -41.94
N PHE A 96 -39.61 1.48 -41.40
CA PHE A 96 -38.95 2.55 -42.17
C PHE A 96 -37.99 2.01 -43.25
N PHE A 97 -37.31 0.88 -42.98
CA PHE A 97 -36.38 0.29 -43.93
C PHE A 97 -37.07 -0.40 -45.11
N PHE A 98 -38.34 -0.79 -44.95
CA PHE A 98 -39.15 -1.27 -46.08
C PHE A 98 -39.48 -0.13 -47.04
N ASP A 99 -39.87 1.05 -46.52
CA ASP A 99 -40.14 2.23 -47.34
C ASP A 99 -38.91 2.65 -48.16
N LEU A 100 -37.71 2.56 -47.57
CA LEU A 100 -36.44 2.83 -48.29
C LEU A 100 -36.16 1.81 -49.40
N ARG A 101 -36.43 0.51 -49.17
CA ARG A 101 -36.27 -0.53 -50.20
C ARG A 101 -37.26 -0.33 -51.35
N ASP A 102 -38.48 0.06 -51.04
CA ASP A 102 -39.50 0.36 -52.04
C ASP A 102 -39.11 1.60 -52.88
N LEU A 103 -38.51 2.62 -52.25
CA LEU A 103 -37.94 3.77 -52.95
C LEU A 103 -36.76 3.37 -53.84
N GLU A 104 -35.83 2.52 -53.37
CA GLU A 104 -34.72 2.01 -54.17
C GLU A 104 -35.22 1.30 -55.43
N GLN A 105 -36.23 0.42 -55.29
CA GLN A 105 -36.83 -0.28 -56.42
C GLN A 105 -37.53 0.67 -57.40
N LYS A 106 -38.22 1.70 -56.89
CA LYS A 106 -38.84 2.73 -57.73
C LYS A 106 -37.78 3.51 -58.51
N LEU A 107 -36.73 3.97 -57.84
CA LEU A 107 -35.62 4.70 -58.48
C LEU A 107 -34.89 3.83 -59.52
N SER A 108 -34.68 2.54 -59.25
CA SER A 108 -34.09 1.63 -60.24
C SER A 108 -34.98 1.49 -61.48
N LYS A 109 -36.30 1.36 -61.30
CA LYS A 109 -37.24 1.26 -62.43
C LYS A 109 -37.30 2.57 -63.23
N GLU A 110 -37.35 3.71 -62.55
CA GLU A 110 -37.31 5.03 -63.18
C GLU A 110 -36.01 5.23 -63.96
N TRP A 111 -34.88 4.81 -63.39
CA TRP A 111 -33.59 4.85 -64.05
C TRP A 111 -33.52 3.97 -65.29
N ASP A 112 -34.02 2.73 -65.22
CA ASP A 112 -34.07 1.82 -66.37
C ASP A 112 -34.99 2.37 -67.47
N MET A 113 -36.15 2.92 -67.09
CA MET A 113 -37.05 3.61 -68.02
C MET A 113 -36.36 4.82 -68.66
N TYR A 114 -35.67 5.63 -67.87
CA TYR A 114 -34.93 6.79 -68.35
C TYR A 114 -33.81 6.40 -69.32
N GLN A 115 -32.99 5.41 -68.97
CA GLN A 115 -31.95 4.88 -69.86
C GLN A 115 -32.54 4.37 -71.16
N THR A 116 -33.65 3.65 -71.09
CA THR A 116 -34.35 3.14 -72.27
C THR A 116 -34.81 4.30 -73.15
N ASN A 117 -35.49 5.30 -72.58
CA ASN A 117 -36.03 6.44 -73.32
C ASN A 117 -34.96 7.37 -73.89
N ALA A 118 -33.85 7.56 -73.18
CA ALA A 118 -32.77 8.45 -73.60
C ALA A 118 -31.77 7.78 -74.56
N LEU A 119 -31.40 6.52 -74.32
CA LEU A 119 -30.34 5.85 -75.07
C LEU A 119 -30.88 5.07 -76.28
N VAL A 120 -32.00 4.35 -76.15
CA VAL A 120 -32.50 3.48 -77.23
C VAL A 120 -32.72 4.24 -78.54
N PRO A 121 -33.30 5.46 -78.56
CA PRO A 121 -33.43 6.23 -79.80
C PRO A 121 -32.08 6.57 -80.46
N VAL A 122 -31.03 6.81 -79.66
CA VAL A 122 -29.67 7.10 -80.15
C VAL A 122 -29.01 5.84 -80.71
N TRP A 123 -29.19 4.70 -80.04
CA TRP A 123 -28.69 3.41 -80.52
C TRP A 123 -29.40 2.97 -81.79
N GLN A 124 -30.73 3.12 -81.86
CA GLN A 124 -31.52 2.86 -83.05
C GLN A 124 -31.06 3.74 -84.22
N LEU A 125 -30.91 5.06 -84.01
CA LEU A 125 -30.37 5.96 -85.04
C LEU A 125 -28.97 5.51 -85.49
N LYS A 126 -28.10 5.09 -84.57
CA LYS A 126 -26.75 4.61 -84.91
C LYS A 126 -26.80 3.34 -85.75
N GLU A 127 -27.64 2.37 -85.41
CA GLU A 127 -27.78 1.13 -86.19
C GLU A 127 -28.45 1.40 -87.55
N ASP A 128 -29.47 2.27 -87.60
CA ASP A 128 -30.12 2.70 -88.85
C ASP A 128 -29.10 3.36 -89.80
N LEU A 129 -28.24 4.24 -89.28
CA LEU A 129 -27.16 4.87 -90.04
C LEU A 129 -26.12 3.85 -90.53
N LYS A 130 -25.78 2.85 -89.73
CA LYS A 130 -24.88 1.75 -90.16
C LYS A 130 -25.49 0.91 -91.26
N VAL A 131 -26.78 0.57 -91.14
CA VAL A 131 -27.51 -0.20 -92.17
C VAL A 131 -27.61 0.61 -93.46
N GLN A 132 -27.88 1.92 -93.37
CA GLN A 132 -27.87 2.81 -94.54
C GLN A 132 -26.47 2.90 -95.17
N LEU A 133 -25.40 3.03 -94.37
CA LEU A 133 -24.02 3.03 -94.86
C LEU A 133 -23.66 1.71 -95.56
N ALA A 134 -24.04 0.56 -95.00
CA ALA A 134 -23.82 -0.74 -95.62
C ALA A 134 -24.59 -0.90 -96.94
N LYS A 135 -25.85 -0.43 -96.99
CA LYS A 135 -26.66 -0.38 -98.23
C LYS A 135 -26.00 0.50 -99.30
N MET A 136 -25.46 1.67 -98.92
CA MET A 136 -24.72 2.54 -99.85
C MET A 136 -23.45 1.86 -100.39
N GLN A 137 -22.66 1.24 -99.52
CA GLN A 137 -21.44 0.52 -99.92
C GLN A 137 -21.75 -0.66 -100.85
N HIS A 138 -22.85 -1.38 -100.61
CA HIS A 138 -23.28 -2.49 -101.46
C HIS A 138 -23.82 -2.02 -102.83
N CYS A 139 -24.56 -0.91 -102.89
CA CYS A 139 -25.02 -0.31 -104.15
C CYS A 139 -23.88 0.26 -105.00
N LEU A 140 -22.81 0.77 -104.38
CA LEU A 140 -21.61 1.23 -105.08
C LEU A 140 -20.78 0.06 -105.68
N SER A 141 -20.97 -1.17 -105.18
CA SER A 141 -20.25 -2.37 -105.65
C SER A 141 -20.92 -3.11 -106.82
N LYS A 142 -22.22 -2.85 -107.10
CA LYS A 142 -22.96 -3.45 -108.22
C LYS A 142 -23.22 -2.39 -109.30
N GLU A 143 -22.50 -2.48 -110.42
CA GLU A 143 -22.48 -1.49 -111.51
C GLU A 143 -23.83 -1.31 -112.28
N SER A 144 -24.92 -1.98 -111.90
CA SER A 144 -26.18 -1.95 -112.67
C SER A 144 -27.45 -1.59 -111.89
N CYS A 145 -27.36 -1.05 -110.68
CA CYS A 145 -28.55 -0.61 -109.94
C CYS A 145 -28.72 0.91 -110.00
N GLN A 146 -29.93 1.38 -110.29
CA GLN A 146 -30.31 2.79 -110.15
C GLN A 146 -29.86 3.30 -108.78
N LYS A 147 -29.17 4.45 -108.76
CA LYS A 147 -28.72 5.10 -107.52
C LYS A 147 -29.92 5.22 -106.59
N PRO A 148 -29.89 4.64 -105.37
CA PRO A 148 -30.99 4.85 -104.45
C PRO A 148 -31.05 6.35 -104.13
N GLU A 149 -32.21 6.98 -104.34
CA GLU A 149 -32.51 8.31 -103.81
C GLU A 149 -32.58 8.21 -102.29
N ILE A 150 -31.41 8.22 -101.66
CA ILE A 150 -31.32 8.37 -100.22
C ILE A 150 -31.50 9.86 -99.94
N ASN A 151 -32.61 10.21 -99.28
CA ASN A 151 -32.88 11.55 -98.79
C ASN A 151 -31.88 11.92 -97.68
N SER A 152 -30.66 12.28 -98.06
CA SER A 152 -29.60 12.76 -97.16
C SER A 152 -30.05 13.95 -96.31
N ALA A 153 -31.00 14.74 -96.82
CA ALA A 153 -31.65 15.83 -96.09
C ALA A 153 -32.49 15.33 -94.90
N GLU A 154 -33.27 14.25 -95.06
CA GLU A 154 -34.11 13.66 -94.00
C GLU A 154 -33.23 13.06 -92.89
N VAL A 155 -32.17 12.34 -93.27
CA VAL A 155 -31.21 11.75 -92.31
C VAL A 155 -30.50 12.84 -91.50
N LEU A 156 -30.07 13.93 -92.14
CA LEU A 156 -29.47 15.07 -91.44
C LEU A 156 -30.47 15.78 -90.52
N GLN A 157 -31.75 15.88 -90.91
CA GLN A 157 -32.80 16.42 -90.06
C GLN A 157 -33.04 15.52 -88.83
N GLN A 158 -33.07 14.20 -89.00
CA GLN A 158 -33.22 13.23 -87.92
C GLN A 158 -32.04 13.29 -86.92
N ILE A 159 -30.79 13.39 -87.41
CA ILE A 159 -29.61 13.59 -86.55
C ILE A 159 -29.69 14.93 -85.80
N LYS A 160 -30.09 16.02 -86.47
CA LYS A 160 -30.23 17.34 -85.82
C LYS A 160 -31.34 17.32 -84.76
N PHE A 161 -32.46 16.67 -85.04
CA PHE A 161 -33.55 16.48 -84.09
C PHE A 161 -33.07 15.69 -82.87
N MET A 162 -32.38 14.57 -83.06
CA MET A 162 -31.84 13.76 -81.96
C MET A 162 -30.80 14.51 -81.13
N LYS A 163 -29.91 15.29 -81.76
CA LYS A 163 -28.98 16.16 -81.02
C LYS A 163 -29.69 17.21 -80.19
N LYS A 164 -30.77 17.81 -80.70
CA LYS A 164 -31.59 18.77 -79.95
C LYS A 164 -32.29 18.10 -78.77
N GLN A 165 -32.88 16.91 -78.98
CA GLN A 165 -33.52 16.15 -77.91
C GLN A 165 -32.53 15.76 -76.81
N GLN A 166 -31.37 15.22 -77.16
CA GLN A 166 -30.31 14.89 -76.19
C GLN A 166 -29.81 16.12 -75.42
N LYS A 167 -29.65 17.25 -76.13
CA LYS A 167 -29.26 18.51 -75.50
C LYS A 167 -30.32 18.99 -74.50
N ALA A 168 -31.60 18.95 -74.87
CA ALA A 168 -32.70 19.32 -73.98
C ALA A 168 -32.79 18.42 -72.74
N ILE A 169 -32.60 17.10 -72.93
CA ILE A 169 -32.53 16.14 -71.83
C ILE A 169 -31.37 16.47 -70.88
N LEU A 170 -30.19 16.77 -71.42
CA LEU A 170 -29.01 17.10 -70.62
C LEU A 170 -29.16 18.43 -69.88
N GLU A 171 -29.75 19.44 -70.51
CA GLU A 171 -30.08 20.71 -69.87
C GLU A 171 -31.12 20.52 -68.74
N GLY A 172 -32.14 19.68 -68.96
CA GLY A 172 -33.12 19.31 -67.94
C GLY A 172 -32.46 18.63 -66.74
N LEU A 173 -31.61 17.62 -66.98
CA LEU A 173 -30.86 16.93 -65.93
C LEU A 173 -29.97 17.88 -65.12
N ILE A 174 -29.32 18.84 -65.77
CA ILE A 174 -28.48 19.83 -65.06
C ILE A 174 -29.37 20.65 -64.11
N LEU A 175 -30.54 21.10 -64.57
CA LEU A 175 -31.45 21.88 -63.72
C LEU A 175 -32.01 21.05 -62.56
N GLU A 176 -32.39 19.80 -62.80
CA GLU A 176 -32.81 18.85 -61.76
C GLU A 176 -31.69 18.59 -60.76
N SER A 177 -30.45 18.37 -61.22
CA SER A 177 -29.29 18.19 -60.33
C SER A 177 -29.05 19.41 -59.46
N LEU A 178 -29.15 20.62 -60.00
CA LEU A 178 -29.01 21.86 -59.25
C LEU A 178 -30.17 22.12 -58.29
N ALA A 179 -31.37 21.62 -58.59
CA ALA A 179 -32.51 21.68 -57.68
C ALA A 179 -32.29 20.72 -56.51
N LEU A 180 -31.93 19.47 -56.80
CA LEU A 180 -31.59 18.47 -55.79
C LEU A 180 -30.40 18.89 -54.92
N GLU A 181 -29.34 19.46 -55.50
CA GLU A 181 -28.21 20.00 -54.75
C GLU A 181 -28.65 21.08 -53.76
N ARG A 182 -29.57 21.97 -54.16
CA ARG A 182 -30.12 23.00 -53.26
C ARG A 182 -31.01 22.42 -52.17
N GLU A 183 -31.86 21.45 -52.50
CA GLU A 183 -32.67 20.73 -51.50
C GLU A 183 -31.76 20.00 -50.51
N LEU A 184 -30.73 19.30 -51.00
CA LEU A 184 -29.75 18.61 -50.18
C LEU A 184 -28.94 19.58 -49.33
N GLU A 185 -28.54 20.75 -49.84
CA GLU A 185 -27.87 21.79 -49.06
C GLU A 185 -28.75 22.28 -47.91
N GLU A 186 -30.05 22.49 -48.14
CA GLU A 186 -31.02 22.85 -47.11
C GLU A 186 -31.16 21.74 -46.05
N TYR A 187 -31.22 20.47 -46.48
CA TYR A 187 -31.20 19.33 -45.55
C TYR A 187 -29.88 19.21 -44.79
N VAL A 188 -28.76 19.44 -45.46
CA VAL A 188 -27.41 19.35 -44.89
C VAL A 188 -27.19 20.47 -43.88
N GLU A 189 -27.69 21.69 -44.08
CA GLU A 189 -27.68 22.73 -43.04
C GLU A 189 -28.54 22.35 -41.83
N ASN A 190 -29.66 21.65 -42.05
CA ASN A 190 -30.54 21.16 -40.99
C ASN A 190 -30.01 19.90 -40.25
N VAL A 191 -29.23 19.04 -40.93
CA VAL A 191 -28.69 17.77 -40.41
C VAL A 191 -27.23 17.92 -39.91
N LEU A 192 -26.45 18.84 -40.47
CA LEU A 192 -25.12 19.26 -39.98
C LEU A 192 -25.21 20.28 -38.85
N VAL A 193 -26.34 20.40 -38.16
CA VAL A 193 -26.24 20.53 -36.70
C VAL A 193 -25.47 19.28 -36.28
N PRO A 194 -24.15 19.38 -36.08
CA PRO A 194 -23.32 18.21 -35.93
C PRO A 194 -23.89 17.44 -34.76
N SER A 195 -24.13 16.13 -34.97
CA SER A 195 -24.65 15.19 -33.96
C SER A 195 -24.28 15.71 -32.58
N SER A 196 -25.30 16.13 -31.85
CA SER A 196 -25.27 17.07 -30.72
C SER A 196 -24.22 16.76 -29.63
N GLU A 197 -23.65 15.56 -29.63
CA GLU A 197 -22.60 15.11 -28.74
C GLU A 197 -21.24 15.81 -28.95
N GLU A 198 -20.89 16.24 -30.16
CA GLU A 198 -19.50 16.67 -30.46
C GLU A 198 -19.23 18.18 -30.38
N LYS A 199 -20.26 19.04 -30.38
CA LYS A 199 -20.07 20.49 -30.37
C LYS A 199 -20.82 21.25 -29.28
N ASN A 200 -21.96 20.77 -28.78
CA ASN A 200 -22.80 21.57 -27.89
C ASN A 200 -23.30 20.75 -26.67
N GLY A 201 -22.61 20.86 -25.53
CA GLY A 201 -23.17 20.59 -24.20
C GLY A 201 -22.89 19.22 -23.56
N VAL A 202 -22.75 18.14 -24.33
CA VAL A 202 -22.61 16.76 -23.77
C VAL A 202 -21.25 16.52 -23.10
N PHE A 203 -20.26 17.38 -23.33
CA PHE A 203 -18.93 17.26 -22.72
C PHE A 203 -18.96 17.46 -21.19
N LEU A 204 -19.79 18.40 -20.72
CA LEU A 204 -19.97 18.72 -19.30
C LEU A 204 -21.07 17.89 -18.64
N GLU A 205 -21.86 17.16 -19.43
CA GLU A 205 -22.92 16.33 -18.93
C GLU A 205 -22.33 15.18 -18.09
N VAL A 206 -22.81 15.08 -16.87
CA VAL A 206 -22.35 14.08 -15.91
C VAL A 206 -22.91 12.73 -16.34
N PRO A 207 -22.06 11.70 -16.53
CA PRO A 207 -22.50 10.36 -16.90
C PRO A 207 -23.59 9.86 -15.95
N PRO A 208 -24.67 9.25 -16.46
CA PRO A 208 -25.79 8.77 -15.64
C PRO A 208 -25.32 7.76 -14.57
N GLU A 209 -24.22 7.05 -14.82
CA GLU A 209 -23.57 6.13 -13.88
C GLU A 209 -23.05 6.84 -12.62
N LEU A 210 -22.60 8.10 -12.74
CA LEU A 210 -22.17 8.91 -11.60
C LEU A 210 -23.37 9.55 -10.88
N LEU A 211 -24.45 9.83 -11.61
CA LEU A 211 -25.68 10.34 -11.01
C LEU A 211 -26.45 9.26 -10.26
N SER A 212 -26.40 8.00 -10.70
CA SER A 212 -27.05 6.85 -10.06
C SER A 212 -26.17 6.13 -9.04
N LEU A 213 -25.03 6.71 -8.68
CA LEU A 213 -24.05 6.13 -7.76
C LEU A 213 -24.65 5.89 -6.36
N GLU A 214 -24.75 4.63 -5.97
CA GLU A 214 -25.18 4.22 -4.62
C GLU A 214 -24.00 4.37 -3.65
N CYS A 215 -23.92 5.51 -2.97
CA CYS A 215 -22.89 5.79 -1.97
C CYS A 215 -23.54 6.26 -0.67
N PRO A 216 -23.21 5.67 0.50
CA PRO A 216 -23.75 6.09 1.79
C PRO A 216 -23.23 7.47 2.24
N TYR A 217 -22.12 7.95 1.65
CA TYR A 217 -21.54 9.26 1.93
C TYR A 217 -21.89 10.26 0.80
N PRO A 218 -22.80 11.22 1.06
CA PRO A 218 -23.22 12.19 0.05
C PRO A 218 -22.08 13.11 -0.39
N ASP A 219 -21.18 13.46 0.53
CA ASP A 219 -20.02 14.32 0.26
C ASP A 219 -19.07 13.71 -0.77
N LEU A 220 -18.88 12.39 -0.72
CA LEU A 220 -18.06 11.68 -1.71
C LEU A 220 -18.68 11.74 -3.11
N ARG A 221 -20.02 11.61 -3.19
CA ARG A 221 -20.74 11.72 -4.47
C ARG A 221 -20.61 13.12 -5.07
N THR A 222 -20.73 14.17 -4.25
CA THR A 222 -20.53 15.55 -4.73
C THR A 222 -19.09 15.78 -5.21
N LEU A 223 -18.09 15.32 -4.47
CA LEU A 223 -16.68 15.45 -4.85
C LEU A 223 -16.38 14.75 -6.18
N VAL A 224 -16.88 13.53 -6.39
CA VAL A 224 -16.72 12.78 -7.64
C VAL A 224 -17.32 13.54 -8.83
N VAL A 225 -18.49 14.17 -8.65
CA VAL A 225 -19.13 14.96 -9.70
C VAL A 225 -18.34 16.24 -10.00
N GLU A 226 -17.85 16.93 -8.97
CA GLU A 226 -17.01 18.13 -9.13
C GLU A 226 -15.69 17.82 -9.85
N GLU A 227 -15.00 16.74 -9.45
CA GLU A 227 -13.77 16.29 -10.10
C GLU A 227 -14.01 15.93 -11.58
N TYR A 228 -15.14 15.29 -11.90
CA TYR A 228 -15.52 15.01 -13.28
C TYR A 228 -15.68 16.31 -14.08
N GLN A 229 -16.40 17.29 -13.52
CA GLN A 229 -16.65 18.56 -14.20
C GLN A 229 -15.37 19.36 -14.44
N GLU A 230 -14.45 19.40 -13.46
CA GLU A 230 -13.14 20.03 -13.64
C GLU A 230 -12.33 19.35 -14.74
N LEU A 231 -12.32 18.01 -14.76
CA LEU A 231 -11.62 17.25 -15.80
C LEU A 231 -12.25 17.52 -17.18
N ALA A 232 -13.57 17.53 -17.28
CA ALA A 232 -14.31 17.85 -18.50
C ALA A 232 -14.01 19.26 -19.02
N ARG A 233 -14.04 20.28 -18.14
CA ARG A 233 -13.70 21.67 -18.47
C ARG A 233 -12.28 21.79 -19.02
N GLY A 234 -11.33 21.09 -18.40
CA GLY A 234 -9.93 21.08 -18.85
C GLY A 234 -9.75 20.52 -20.26
N TYR A 235 -10.47 19.47 -20.63
CA TYR A 235 -10.43 18.91 -21.99
C TYR A 235 -11.21 19.77 -22.99
N GLN A 236 -12.34 20.34 -22.59
CA GLN A 236 -13.11 21.26 -23.41
C GLN A 236 -12.28 22.50 -23.78
N ALA A 237 -11.56 23.10 -22.83
CA ALA A 237 -10.69 24.25 -23.08
C ALA A 237 -9.57 23.92 -24.08
N LYS A 238 -8.95 22.73 -23.96
CA LYS A 238 -7.93 22.27 -24.92
C LYS A 238 -8.51 22.07 -26.32
N LEU A 239 -9.73 21.53 -26.42
CA LEU A 239 -10.40 21.37 -27.71
C LEU A 239 -10.77 22.72 -28.33
N GLN A 240 -11.24 23.66 -27.52
CA GLN A 240 -11.51 25.03 -27.96
C GLN A 240 -10.24 25.71 -28.47
N GLU A 241 -9.11 25.59 -27.76
CA GLU A 241 -7.82 26.14 -28.22
C GLU A 241 -7.41 25.55 -29.58
N VAL A 242 -7.55 24.23 -29.76
CA VAL A 242 -7.25 23.53 -31.01
C VAL A 242 -8.20 23.96 -32.14
N ASP A 243 -9.47 24.14 -31.84
CA ASP A 243 -10.49 24.62 -32.79
C ASP A 243 -10.22 26.07 -33.18
N GLU A 244 -9.84 26.94 -32.23
CA GLU A 244 -9.41 28.32 -32.49
C GLU A 244 -8.15 28.37 -33.36
N GLN A 245 -7.17 27.49 -33.11
CA GLN A 245 -5.97 27.38 -33.96
C GLN A 245 -6.33 26.98 -35.39
N LEU A 246 -7.29 26.05 -35.58
CA LEU A 246 -7.79 25.69 -36.91
C LEU A 246 -8.47 26.88 -37.57
N GLU A 247 -9.42 27.53 -36.89
CA GLU A 247 -10.14 28.69 -37.40
C GLU A 247 -9.19 29.84 -37.77
N ALA A 248 -8.17 30.12 -36.96
CA ALA A 248 -7.15 31.12 -37.25
C ALA A 248 -6.38 30.81 -38.54
N LEU A 249 -6.04 29.53 -38.76
CA LEU A 249 -5.41 29.10 -40.01
C LEU A 249 -6.34 29.28 -41.22
N TRP A 250 -7.62 28.92 -41.09
CA TRP A 250 -8.60 29.08 -42.17
C TRP A 250 -8.86 30.54 -42.52
N ARG A 251 -8.99 31.42 -41.52
CA ARG A 251 -9.18 32.87 -41.68
C ARG A 251 -7.97 33.54 -42.34
N SER A 252 -6.77 33.03 -42.12
CA SER A 252 -5.55 33.55 -42.73
C SER A 252 -5.35 33.17 -44.21
N SER A 253 -6.26 32.38 -44.81
CA SER A 253 -6.11 31.85 -46.17
C SER A 253 -6.95 32.60 -47.21
N ASP A 254 -6.31 33.13 -48.25
CA ASP A 254 -6.97 33.74 -49.43
C ASP A 254 -7.54 32.68 -50.41
N TRP A 255 -7.86 31.49 -49.91
CA TRP A 255 -8.22 30.33 -50.72
C TRP A 255 -9.73 30.11 -50.70
N LYS A 256 -10.34 30.05 -51.89
CA LYS A 256 -11.75 29.68 -52.06
C LYS A 256 -11.97 28.23 -51.64
N GLU A 257 -13.15 27.91 -51.15
CA GLU A 257 -13.54 26.54 -50.76
C GLU A 257 -13.38 25.54 -51.89
N GLN A 258 -13.80 25.91 -53.10
CA GLN A 258 -13.61 25.10 -54.30
C GLN A 258 -12.12 24.82 -54.58
N ASP A 259 -11.26 25.83 -54.49
CA ASP A 259 -9.80 25.66 -54.69
C ASP A 259 -9.20 24.75 -53.61
N ARG A 260 -9.66 24.86 -52.35
CA ARG A 260 -9.24 24.01 -51.24
C ARG A 260 -9.68 22.56 -51.44
N TRP A 261 -10.91 22.35 -51.89
CA TRP A 261 -11.44 21.03 -52.21
C TRP A 261 -10.67 20.39 -53.35
N VAL A 262 -10.43 21.12 -54.45
CA VAL A 262 -9.59 20.64 -55.56
C VAL A 262 -8.19 20.28 -55.05
N PHE A 263 -7.60 21.12 -54.20
CA PHE A 263 -6.28 20.84 -53.62
C PHE A 263 -6.28 19.53 -52.84
N GLN A 264 -7.21 19.36 -51.91
CA GLN A 264 -7.34 18.16 -51.08
C GLN A 264 -7.59 16.92 -51.93
N THR A 265 -8.54 16.99 -52.85
CA THR A 265 -8.91 15.87 -53.73
C THR A 265 -7.71 15.44 -54.56
N VAL A 266 -7.04 16.38 -55.23
CA VAL A 266 -5.86 16.05 -56.05
C VAL A 266 -4.73 15.47 -55.20
N VAL A 267 -4.39 16.03 -54.04
CA VAL A 267 -3.31 15.47 -53.19
C VAL A 267 -3.63 14.05 -52.72
N ASN A 268 -4.89 13.76 -52.43
CA ASN A 268 -5.35 12.45 -51.95
C ASN A 268 -5.37 11.37 -53.06
N GLN A 269 -5.49 11.76 -54.33
CA GLN A 269 -5.41 10.83 -55.47
C GLN A 269 -4.01 10.22 -55.63
N TYR A 270 -2.97 10.87 -55.09
CA TYR A 270 -1.58 10.42 -55.23
C TYR A 270 -1.14 9.65 -53.99
N PRO A 271 -0.94 8.32 -54.07
CA PRO A 271 -0.49 7.50 -52.94
C PRO A 271 0.88 7.91 -52.39
N SER A 272 1.08 7.69 -51.09
CA SER A 272 2.31 8.05 -50.37
C SER A 272 3.54 7.28 -50.83
N GLN A 273 3.36 6.07 -51.38
CA GLN A 273 4.45 5.20 -51.85
C GLN A 273 5.02 5.63 -53.21
N LEU A 274 4.41 6.58 -53.90
CA LEU A 274 4.86 6.99 -55.24
C LEU A 274 6.18 7.78 -55.20
N PRO A 275 7.18 7.40 -56.03
CA PRO A 275 8.39 8.19 -56.15
C PRO A 275 8.06 9.56 -56.76
N ARG A 276 8.66 10.62 -56.23
CA ARG A 276 8.42 12.02 -56.66
C ARG A 276 6.95 12.45 -56.57
N ARG A 277 6.15 11.85 -55.69
CA ARG A 277 4.75 12.20 -55.39
C ARG A 277 4.49 13.71 -55.40
N ARG A 278 5.31 14.45 -54.63
CA ARG A 278 5.22 15.91 -54.52
C ARG A 278 5.36 16.65 -55.84
N THR A 279 6.21 16.17 -56.74
CA THR A 279 6.37 16.79 -58.06
C THR A 279 5.14 16.53 -58.92
N LEU A 280 4.56 15.33 -58.83
CA LEU A 280 3.42 14.92 -59.63
C LEU A 280 2.12 15.61 -59.23
N TYR A 281 1.75 15.61 -57.95
CA TYR A 281 0.51 16.31 -57.57
C TYR A 281 0.66 17.82 -57.72
N LEU A 282 1.83 18.42 -57.51
CA LEU A 282 2.01 19.85 -57.78
C LEU A 282 1.85 20.17 -59.27
N ASP A 283 2.34 19.31 -60.16
CA ASP A 283 2.10 19.45 -61.61
C ASP A 283 0.60 19.37 -61.95
N MET A 284 -0.12 18.40 -61.38
CA MET A 284 -1.58 18.32 -61.60
C MET A 284 -2.35 19.48 -60.98
N LEU A 285 -1.97 19.95 -59.79
CA LEU A 285 -2.58 21.11 -59.17
C LEU A 285 -2.39 22.35 -60.03
N GLN A 286 -1.23 22.53 -60.68
CA GLN A 286 -1.03 23.64 -61.62
C GLN A 286 -1.92 23.53 -62.88
N ARG A 287 -2.26 22.31 -63.30
CA ARG A 287 -3.19 22.07 -64.43
C ARG A 287 -4.65 22.34 -64.03
N HIS A 288 -5.06 21.94 -62.83
CA HIS A 288 -6.42 22.15 -62.32
C HIS A 288 -6.67 23.57 -61.79
N LEU A 289 -5.63 24.25 -61.30
CA LEU A 289 -5.68 25.61 -60.76
C LEU A 289 -4.72 26.54 -61.54
N PRO A 290 -5.01 26.83 -62.82
CA PRO A 290 -4.12 27.65 -63.66
C PRO A 290 -3.98 29.09 -63.15
N HIS A 291 -4.93 29.57 -62.34
CA HIS A 291 -4.93 30.88 -61.68
C HIS A 291 -4.02 30.97 -60.45
N LYS A 292 -3.45 29.84 -59.98
CA LYS A 292 -2.58 29.81 -58.81
C LYS A 292 -1.13 29.56 -59.21
N SER A 293 -0.22 30.33 -58.64
CA SER A 293 1.21 30.15 -58.90
C SER A 293 1.77 28.94 -58.15
N ARG A 294 2.87 28.35 -58.64
CA ARG A 294 3.54 27.24 -57.94
C ARG A 294 3.93 27.58 -56.50
N GLN A 295 4.33 28.83 -56.27
CA GLN A 295 4.71 29.31 -54.93
C GLN A 295 3.49 29.34 -53.99
N GLN A 296 2.33 29.77 -54.49
CA GLN A 296 1.08 29.75 -53.72
C GLN A 296 0.64 28.32 -53.38
N LEU A 297 0.77 27.37 -54.32
CA LEU A 297 0.47 25.96 -54.06
C LEU A 297 1.38 25.37 -52.95
N VAL A 298 2.68 25.68 -53.00
CA VAL A 298 3.66 25.23 -51.99
C VAL A 298 3.45 25.93 -50.64
N ALA A 299 3.01 27.20 -50.63
CA ALA A 299 2.66 27.89 -49.40
C ALA A 299 1.41 27.27 -48.76
N HIS A 300 0.39 26.96 -49.57
CA HIS A 300 -0.82 26.31 -49.11
C HIS A 300 -0.59 24.88 -48.63
N GLU A 301 0.31 24.12 -49.28
CA GLU A 301 0.76 22.80 -48.80
C GLU A 301 1.23 22.85 -47.34
N LYS A 302 2.01 23.88 -46.96
CA LYS A 302 2.45 24.04 -45.57
C LYS A 302 1.28 24.34 -44.61
N VAL A 303 0.32 25.14 -45.04
CA VAL A 303 -0.89 25.45 -44.25
C VAL A 303 -1.77 24.21 -44.12
N TRP A 304 -1.88 23.42 -45.18
CA TRP A 304 -2.57 22.14 -45.22
C TRP A 304 -1.93 21.10 -44.29
N ASP A 305 -0.61 20.96 -44.31
CA ASP A 305 0.10 20.05 -43.42
C ASP A 305 -0.10 20.44 -41.94
N ARG A 306 -0.08 21.76 -41.65
CA ARG A 306 -0.40 22.29 -40.31
C ARG A 306 -1.84 22.01 -39.92
N SER A 307 -2.81 22.25 -40.79
CA SER A 307 -4.22 22.00 -40.49
C SER A 307 -4.50 20.51 -40.32
N HIS A 308 -3.85 19.64 -41.11
CA HIS A 308 -3.93 18.20 -40.94
C HIS A 308 -3.32 17.74 -39.60
N SER A 309 -2.18 18.32 -39.20
CA SER A 309 -1.58 18.06 -37.89
C SER A 309 -2.52 18.45 -36.75
N ILE A 310 -3.10 19.65 -36.80
CA ILE A 310 -4.00 20.15 -35.74
C ILE A 310 -5.30 19.33 -35.71
N ARG A 311 -5.89 18.99 -36.87
CA ARG A 311 -7.03 18.04 -36.94
C ARG A 311 -6.69 16.68 -36.34
N SER A 312 -5.45 16.21 -36.52
CA SER A 312 -4.98 14.96 -35.93
C SER A 312 -4.81 15.08 -34.41
N GLN A 313 -4.28 16.20 -33.91
CA GLN A 313 -4.24 16.52 -32.47
C GLN A 313 -5.64 16.56 -31.87
N ARG A 314 -6.61 17.21 -32.55
CA ARG A 314 -8.02 17.24 -32.13
C ARG A 314 -8.60 15.83 -31.99
N ARG A 315 -8.37 14.97 -32.99
CA ARG A 315 -8.81 13.55 -32.94
C ARG A 315 -8.18 12.80 -31.76
N VAL A 316 -6.88 12.98 -31.53
CA VAL A 316 -6.20 12.36 -30.38
C VAL A 316 -6.77 12.86 -29.06
N LEU A 317 -7.04 14.16 -28.92
CA LEU A 317 -7.67 14.73 -27.73
C LEU A 317 -9.05 14.11 -27.46
N LEU A 318 -9.90 13.98 -28.48
CA LEU A 318 -11.21 13.33 -28.33
C LEU A 318 -11.09 11.86 -27.92
N LEU A 319 -10.17 11.11 -28.54
CA LEU A 319 -9.93 9.71 -28.17
C LEU A 319 -9.43 9.59 -26.73
N THR A 320 -8.49 10.46 -26.32
CA THR A 320 -7.96 10.48 -24.96
C THR A 320 -9.04 10.85 -23.95
N TRP A 321 -9.91 11.81 -24.27
CA TRP A 321 -11.06 12.16 -23.44
C TRP A 321 -12.00 10.97 -23.27
N ALA A 322 -12.37 10.29 -24.36
CA ALA A 322 -13.24 9.12 -24.29
C ALA A 322 -12.66 8.01 -23.39
N GLN A 323 -11.35 7.77 -23.46
CA GLN A 323 -10.65 6.82 -22.59
C GLN A 323 -10.62 7.28 -21.13
N VAL A 324 -10.27 8.54 -20.88
CA VAL A 324 -10.17 9.09 -19.52
C VAL A 324 -11.54 9.14 -18.87
N ARG A 325 -12.59 9.58 -19.57
CA ARG A 325 -13.99 9.57 -19.12
C ARG A 325 -14.40 8.17 -18.67
N LYS A 326 -14.18 7.14 -19.50
CA LYS A 326 -14.47 5.74 -19.15
C LYS A 326 -13.69 5.29 -17.90
N SER A 327 -12.39 5.57 -17.85
CA SER A 327 -11.56 5.21 -16.70
C SER A 327 -11.93 5.93 -15.40
N PHE A 328 -12.41 7.17 -15.52
CA PHE A 328 -12.87 7.97 -14.39
C PHE A 328 -14.15 7.39 -13.81
N VAL A 329 -15.16 7.12 -14.67
CA VAL A 329 -16.42 6.49 -14.24
C VAL A 329 -16.17 5.16 -13.55
N LEU A 330 -15.31 4.29 -14.12
CA LEU A 330 -14.97 3.02 -13.49
C LEU A 330 -14.31 3.18 -12.11
N ARG A 331 -13.39 4.14 -11.96
CA ARG A 331 -12.74 4.41 -10.67
C ARG A 331 -13.71 5.01 -9.65
N ALA A 332 -14.59 5.90 -10.08
CA ALA A 332 -15.62 6.49 -9.22
C ALA A 332 -16.61 5.44 -8.70
N VAL A 333 -17.07 4.54 -9.56
CA VAL A 333 -17.93 3.41 -9.18
C VAL A 333 -17.20 2.48 -8.21
N ALA A 334 -15.94 2.15 -8.46
CA ALA A 334 -15.14 1.33 -7.55
C ALA A 334 -14.97 1.99 -6.17
N ALA A 335 -14.62 3.28 -6.13
CA ALA A 335 -14.46 4.02 -4.88
C ALA A 335 -15.77 4.13 -4.08
N ALA A 336 -16.91 4.30 -4.76
CA ALA A 336 -18.22 4.29 -4.11
C ALA A 336 -18.59 2.92 -3.55
N ALA A 337 -18.31 1.85 -4.29
CA ALA A 337 -18.52 0.48 -3.81
C ALA A 337 -17.63 0.15 -2.60
N GLU A 338 -16.37 0.58 -2.61
CA GLU A 338 -15.47 0.45 -1.46
C GLU A 338 -16.00 1.22 -0.24
N ALA A 339 -16.47 2.46 -0.44
CA ALA A 339 -17.07 3.26 0.62
C ALA A 339 -18.37 2.65 1.16
N ALA A 340 -19.20 2.07 0.28
CA ALA A 340 -20.41 1.34 0.68
C ALA A 340 -20.07 0.10 1.52
N ALA A 341 -19.10 -0.71 1.08
CA ALA A 341 -18.64 -1.88 1.84
C ALA A 341 -18.03 -1.51 3.20
N ALA A 342 -17.28 -0.40 3.27
CA ALA A 342 -16.76 0.13 4.53
C ALA A 342 -17.89 0.55 5.48
N HIS A 343 -18.90 1.25 4.97
CA HIS A 343 -20.07 1.64 5.76
C HIS A 343 -20.85 0.44 6.27
N GLU A 344 -21.11 -0.57 5.43
CA GLU A 344 -21.78 -1.80 5.85
C GLU A 344 -20.99 -2.53 6.95
N ALA A 345 -19.66 -2.59 6.83
CA ALA A 345 -18.80 -3.16 7.87
C ALA A 345 -18.87 -2.36 9.18
N GLU A 346 -18.92 -1.03 9.12
CA GLU A 346 -19.11 -0.18 10.30
C GLU A 346 -20.46 -0.42 10.97
N VAL A 347 -21.54 -0.56 10.19
CA VAL A 347 -22.88 -0.89 10.70
C VAL A 347 -22.89 -2.24 11.39
N VAL A 348 -22.32 -3.29 10.76
CA VAL A 348 -22.21 -4.63 11.37
C VAL A 348 -21.39 -4.59 12.67
N LEU A 349 -20.30 -3.81 12.70
CA LEU A 349 -19.52 -3.61 13.91
C LEU A 349 -20.31 -2.88 15.00
N ALA A 350 -21.07 -1.84 14.65
CA ALA A 350 -21.93 -1.12 15.59
C ALA A 350 -23.01 -2.06 16.19
N ASP A 351 -23.67 -2.86 15.36
CA ASP A 351 -24.65 -3.86 15.81
C ASP A 351 -24.02 -4.91 16.72
N SER A 352 -22.80 -5.39 16.39
CA SER A 352 -22.08 -6.34 17.24
C SER A 352 -21.73 -5.75 18.61
N ARG A 353 -21.34 -4.46 18.66
CA ARG A 353 -21.09 -3.74 19.91
C ARG A 353 -22.36 -3.60 20.73
N GLN A 354 -23.49 -3.27 20.11
CA GLN A 354 -24.79 -3.21 20.79
C GLN A 354 -25.16 -4.57 21.41
N LYS A 355 -25.08 -5.66 20.63
CA LYS A 355 -25.33 -7.03 21.14
C LYS A 355 -24.40 -7.40 22.30
N GLN A 356 -23.12 -7.02 22.23
CA GLN A 356 -22.18 -7.24 23.33
C GLN A 356 -22.58 -6.49 24.60
N LEU A 357 -23.05 -5.24 24.47
CA LEU A 357 -23.55 -4.45 25.61
C LEU A 357 -24.79 -5.10 26.24
N GLU A 358 -25.72 -5.60 25.43
CA GLU A 358 -26.90 -6.34 25.90
C GLU A 358 -26.49 -7.60 26.68
N ILE A 359 -25.59 -8.42 26.13
CA ILE A 359 -25.06 -9.61 26.80
C ILE A 359 -24.38 -9.24 28.13
N CYS A 360 -23.58 -8.16 28.14
CA CYS A 360 -22.94 -7.70 29.37
C CYS A 360 -23.96 -7.25 30.42
N ALA A 361 -25.04 -6.59 30.01
CA ALA A 361 -26.13 -6.19 30.91
C ALA A 361 -26.85 -7.42 31.50
N ASP A 362 -27.16 -8.42 30.67
CA ASP A 362 -27.78 -9.68 31.11
C ASP A 362 -26.89 -10.46 32.07
N LEU A 363 -25.59 -10.58 31.77
CA LEU A 363 -24.64 -11.25 32.64
C LEU A 363 -24.50 -10.51 33.97
N LYS A 364 -24.47 -9.18 33.96
CA LYS A 364 -24.44 -8.37 35.18
C LYS A 364 -25.69 -8.61 36.03
N ALA A 365 -26.88 -8.67 35.42
CA ALA A 365 -28.11 -8.98 36.12
C ALA A 365 -28.07 -10.39 36.78
N LYS A 366 -27.59 -11.41 36.05
CA LYS A 366 -27.41 -12.77 36.58
C LYS A 366 -26.42 -12.82 37.74
N VAL A 367 -25.30 -12.09 37.63
CA VAL A 367 -24.30 -12.01 38.71
C VAL A 367 -24.89 -11.35 39.96
N LEU A 368 -25.70 -10.31 39.81
CA LEU A 368 -26.40 -9.68 40.94
C LEU A 368 -27.40 -10.65 41.59
N GLN A 369 -28.18 -11.38 40.79
CA GLN A 369 -29.09 -12.42 41.31
C GLN A 369 -28.33 -13.52 42.06
N TRP A 370 -27.22 -14.01 41.51
CA TRP A 370 -26.38 -15.01 42.15
C TRP A 370 -25.75 -14.51 43.45
N LYS A 371 -25.28 -13.25 43.50
CA LYS A 371 -24.78 -12.63 44.73
C LYS A 371 -25.84 -12.56 45.81
N ALA A 372 -27.07 -12.15 45.46
CA ALA A 372 -28.18 -12.13 46.39
C ALA A 372 -28.50 -13.55 46.92
N GLN A 373 -28.50 -14.56 46.05
CA GLN A 373 -28.69 -15.96 46.46
C GLN A 373 -27.57 -16.45 47.40
N GLN A 374 -26.32 -16.08 47.12
CA GLN A 374 -25.17 -16.40 47.98
C GLN A 374 -25.27 -15.73 49.36
N GLU A 375 -25.66 -14.46 49.40
CA GLU A 375 -25.87 -13.74 50.66
C GLU A 375 -26.99 -14.39 51.49
N GLU A 376 -28.10 -14.78 50.86
CA GLU A 376 -29.17 -15.52 51.54
C GLU A 376 -28.71 -16.91 52.03
N ALA A 377 -27.97 -17.66 51.23
CA ALA A 377 -27.39 -18.93 51.64
C ALA A 377 -26.44 -18.77 52.84
N ALA A 378 -25.56 -17.77 52.81
CA ALA A 378 -24.65 -17.47 53.91
C ALA A 378 -25.39 -17.08 55.20
N LYS A 379 -26.49 -16.33 55.11
CA LYS A 379 -27.36 -16.02 56.27
C LYS A 379 -27.96 -17.30 56.87
N LEU A 380 -28.45 -18.20 56.02
CA LEU A 380 -29.01 -19.48 56.47
C LEU A 380 -27.96 -20.39 57.11
N GLU A 381 -26.77 -20.48 56.52
CA GLU A 381 -25.64 -21.23 57.10
C GLU A 381 -25.21 -20.66 58.45
N ALA A 382 -25.10 -19.34 58.57
CA ALA A 382 -24.78 -18.66 59.83
C ALA A 382 -25.85 -18.95 60.91
N ALA A 383 -27.14 -18.95 60.55
CA ALA A 383 -28.22 -19.29 61.46
C ALA A 383 -28.17 -20.76 61.91
N VAL A 384 -27.84 -21.70 61.01
CA VAL A 384 -27.63 -23.12 61.36
C VAL A 384 -26.42 -23.28 62.27
N ALA A 385 -25.32 -22.59 61.99
CA ALA A 385 -24.11 -22.61 62.83
C ALA A 385 -24.37 -22.04 64.23
N ALA A 386 -25.13 -20.95 64.34
CA ALA A 386 -25.54 -20.39 65.63
C ALA A 386 -26.35 -21.40 66.45
N ARG A 387 -27.35 -22.05 65.85
CA ARG A 387 -28.14 -23.11 66.52
C ARG A 387 -27.30 -24.32 66.94
N ARG A 388 -26.25 -24.66 66.19
CA ARG A 388 -25.32 -25.75 66.57
C ARG A 388 -24.46 -25.35 67.77
N LYS A 389 -23.95 -24.11 67.78
CA LYS A 389 -23.18 -23.57 68.90
C LYS A 389 -24.01 -23.48 70.19
N GLU A 390 -25.24 -23.01 70.12
CA GLU A 390 -26.14 -22.98 71.30
C GLU A 390 -26.33 -24.37 71.91
N LYS A 391 -26.53 -25.41 71.08
CA LYS A 391 -26.63 -26.79 71.55
C LYS A 391 -25.34 -27.34 72.14
N GLU A 392 -24.19 -26.94 71.61
CA GLU A 392 -22.88 -27.30 72.17
C GLU A 392 -22.65 -26.61 73.52
N ASP A 393 -22.96 -25.31 73.63
CA ASP A 393 -22.86 -24.54 74.87
C ASP A 393 -23.79 -25.10 75.96
N GLU A 394 -25.02 -25.50 75.62
CA GLU A 394 -25.93 -26.17 76.56
C GLU A 394 -25.38 -27.51 77.06
N ARG A 395 -24.79 -28.32 76.17
CA ARG A 395 -24.13 -29.58 76.57
C ARG A 395 -22.94 -29.33 77.49
N GLU A 396 -22.12 -28.33 77.18
CA GLU A 396 -21.01 -27.96 78.04
C GLU A 396 -21.47 -27.49 79.43
N ARG A 397 -22.56 -26.72 79.51
CA ARG A 397 -23.14 -26.30 80.80
C ARG A 397 -23.55 -27.50 81.64
N LEU A 398 -24.28 -28.45 81.05
CA LEU A 398 -24.70 -29.68 81.72
C LEU A 398 -23.50 -30.54 82.18
N GLN A 399 -22.42 -30.60 81.38
CA GLN A 399 -21.19 -31.30 81.77
C GLN A 399 -20.49 -30.62 82.96
N ARG A 400 -20.38 -29.29 82.96
CA ARG A 400 -19.78 -28.52 84.06
C ARG A 400 -20.57 -28.69 85.37
N GLU A 401 -21.89 -28.73 85.30
CA GLU A 401 -22.75 -28.99 86.45
C GLU A 401 -22.50 -30.40 87.02
N GLN A 402 -22.44 -31.43 86.18
CA GLN A 402 -22.13 -32.81 86.62
C GLN A 402 -20.72 -32.94 87.21
N GLU A 403 -19.72 -32.28 86.64
CA GLU A 403 -18.37 -32.25 87.19
C GLU A 403 -18.32 -31.58 88.57
N SER A 404 -19.09 -30.50 88.78
CA SER A 404 -19.13 -29.79 90.06
C SER A 404 -19.66 -30.67 91.20
N ILE A 405 -20.68 -31.49 90.92
CA ILE A 405 -21.26 -32.45 91.87
C ILE A 405 -20.23 -33.53 92.24
N ARG A 406 -19.50 -34.07 91.25
CA ARG A 406 -18.43 -35.06 91.51
C ARG A 406 -17.32 -34.48 92.39
N ARG A 407 -16.86 -33.26 92.11
CA ARG A 407 -15.82 -32.59 92.90
C ARG A 407 -16.26 -32.31 94.35
N ALA A 408 -17.54 -32.02 94.58
CA ALA A 408 -18.07 -31.85 95.93
C ALA A 408 -18.05 -33.17 96.73
N GLN A 409 -18.46 -34.28 96.10
CA GLN A 409 -18.44 -35.62 96.71
C GLN A 409 -17.01 -36.08 97.07
N ASP A 410 -16.04 -35.81 96.20
CA ASP A 410 -14.64 -36.16 96.46
C ASP A 410 -14.01 -35.30 97.55
N LYS A 411 -14.42 -34.03 97.68
CA LYS A 411 -14.00 -33.13 98.76
C LYS A 411 -14.48 -33.61 100.13
N GLU A 412 -15.67 -34.19 100.22
CA GLU A 412 -16.19 -34.77 101.46
C GLU A 412 -15.46 -36.05 101.87
N LYS A 413 -15.10 -36.92 100.91
CA LYS A 413 -14.28 -38.12 101.16
C LYS A 413 -12.89 -37.75 101.68
N LEU A 414 -12.28 -36.69 101.12
CA LEU A 414 -10.98 -36.18 101.57
C LEU A 414 -11.03 -35.67 103.02
N LYS A 415 -12.08 -34.93 103.42
CA LYS A 415 -12.21 -34.44 104.80
C LYS A 415 -12.25 -35.56 105.84
N LYS A 416 -12.96 -36.66 105.54
CA LYS A 416 -13.03 -37.84 106.43
C LYS A 416 -11.67 -38.52 106.58
N TYR A 417 -10.92 -38.65 105.50
CA TYR A 417 -9.56 -39.22 105.51
C TYR A 417 -8.55 -38.37 106.32
N TRP A 418 -8.60 -37.04 106.19
CA TRP A 418 -7.69 -36.16 106.92
C TRP A 418 -7.94 -36.15 108.44
N ALA A 419 -9.20 -36.20 108.88
CA ALA A 419 -9.56 -36.28 110.30
C ALA A 419 -9.06 -37.58 110.98
N GLU A 420 -9.12 -38.72 110.28
CA GLU A 420 -8.54 -39.99 110.78
C GLU A 420 -7.01 -39.96 110.87
N LYS A 421 -6.36 -39.15 110.04
CA LYS A 421 -4.90 -38.98 110.05
C LYS A 421 -4.43 -38.08 111.20
N GLU A 422 -5.18 -37.04 111.54
CA GLU A 422 -4.88 -36.14 112.66
C GLU A 422 -4.97 -36.84 114.04
N LEU A 423 -5.96 -37.73 114.24
CA LEU A 423 -6.07 -38.52 115.48
C LEU A 423 -4.84 -39.41 115.73
N LYS A 424 -4.33 -40.06 114.68
CA LYS A 424 -3.13 -40.92 114.78
C LYS A 424 -1.85 -40.13 115.05
N TRP A 425 -1.80 -38.87 114.61
CA TRP A 425 -0.69 -37.96 114.87
C TRP A 425 -0.64 -37.53 116.35
N GLN A 426 -1.80 -37.19 116.93
CA GLN A 426 -1.90 -36.81 118.35
C GLN A 426 -1.48 -37.95 119.29
N GLU A 427 -1.86 -39.19 118.99
CA GLU A 427 -1.41 -40.37 119.75
C GLU A 427 0.11 -40.64 119.65
N GLN A 428 0.78 -40.16 118.60
CA GLN A 428 2.23 -40.28 118.43
C GLN A 428 2.96 -39.15 119.17
N GLU A 429 2.44 -37.92 119.12
CA GLU A 429 3.00 -36.78 119.87
C GLU A 429 2.99 -37.00 121.39
N GLU A 430 1.94 -37.60 121.96
CA GLU A 430 1.90 -37.90 123.41
C GLU A 430 2.95 -38.92 123.85
N ARG A 431 3.27 -39.91 123.00
CA ARG A 431 4.33 -40.91 123.26
C ARG A 431 5.72 -40.29 123.16
N ASP A 432 5.92 -39.38 122.21
CA ASP A 432 7.20 -38.68 122.02
C ASP A 432 7.47 -37.68 123.15
N LEU A 433 6.45 -37.00 123.67
CA LEU A 433 6.59 -36.07 124.82
C LEU A 433 7.04 -36.77 126.10
N GLN A 434 6.51 -37.97 126.39
CA GLN A 434 6.90 -38.76 127.55
C GLN A 434 8.38 -39.18 127.48
N HIS A 435 8.87 -39.56 126.28
CA HIS A 435 10.27 -39.94 126.09
C HIS A 435 11.23 -38.74 126.20
N LEU A 436 10.77 -37.53 125.84
CA LEU A 436 11.55 -36.29 125.89
C LEU A 436 11.79 -35.80 127.33
N GLU A 437 10.85 -36.02 128.25
CA GLU A 437 11.01 -35.66 129.66
C GLU A 437 12.07 -36.51 130.38
N GLU A 438 12.16 -37.80 130.05
CA GLU A 438 13.18 -38.70 130.59
C GLU A 438 14.59 -38.30 130.13
N LEU A 439 14.75 -37.93 128.86
CA LEU A 439 16.02 -37.43 128.32
C LEU A 439 16.43 -36.09 128.95
N ARG A 440 15.49 -35.19 129.27
CA ARG A 440 15.78 -33.91 129.92
C ARG A 440 16.38 -34.07 131.32
N LYS A 441 15.95 -35.09 132.08
CA LYS A 441 16.52 -35.36 133.42
C LYS A 441 17.99 -35.79 133.33
N LEU A 442 18.33 -36.69 132.40
CA LEU A 442 19.71 -37.13 132.17
C LEU A 442 20.62 -35.97 131.71
N MET A 443 20.11 -35.09 130.84
CA MET A 443 20.86 -33.93 130.36
C MET A 443 21.15 -32.90 131.45
N ALA A 444 20.24 -32.69 132.41
CA ALA A 444 20.46 -31.77 133.53
C ALA A 444 21.59 -32.23 134.47
N GLU A 445 21.71 -33.53 134.70
CA GLU A 445 22.76 -34.12 135.53
C GLU A 445 24.16 -34.02 134.88
N GLN A 446 24.23 -34.16 133.55
CA GLN A 446 25.47 -33.95 132.80
C GLN A 446 25.87 -32.46 132.74
N ALA A 447 24.90 -31.55 132.61
CA ALA A 447 25.16 -30.11 132.57
C ALA A 447 25.77 -29.55 133.87
N ALA A 448 25.46 -30.13 135.03
CA ALA A 448 26.09 -29.75 136.30
C ALA A 448 27.60 -30.10 136.31
N LYS A 449 27.97 -31.31 135.86
CA LYS A 449 29.36 -31.78 135.82
C LYS A 449 30.22 -31.03 134.80
N ASP A 450 29.64 -30.60 133.68
CA ASP A 450 30.37 -29.84 132.66
C ASP A 450 30.58 -28.36 133.01
N ARG A 451 29.75 -27.75 133.88
CA ARG A 451 29.95 -26.36 134.35
C ARG A 451 31.27 -26.21 135.11
N GLU A 452 31.62 -27.16 135.97
CA GLU A 452 32.87 -27.13 136.73
C GLU A 452 34.10 -27.31 135.82
N ARG A 453 33.99 -28.20 134.82
CA ARG A 453 35.05 -28.44 133.82
C ARG A 453 35.36 -27.20 132.97
N VAL A 454 34.33 -26.42 132.61
CA VAL A 454 34.47 -25.23 131.76
C VAL A 454 35.10 -24.06 132.51
N GLN A 455 34.79 -23.88 133.79
CA GLN A 455 35.42 -22.83 134.61
C GLN A 455 36.93 -23.07 134.80
N PHE A 456 37.35 -24.32 135.04
CA PHE A 456 38.77 -24.69 135.11
C PHE A 456 39.52 -24.44 133.78
N ARG A 457 38.90 -24.76 132.63
CA ARG A 457 39.52 -24.52 131.32
C ARG A 457 39.60 -23.04 130.93
N ARG A 458 38.64 -22.20 131.35
CA ARG A 458 38.71 -20.73 131.14
C ARG A 458 39.90 -20.10 131.86
N ALA A 459 40.12 -20.45 133.13
CA ALA A 459 41.25 -19.93 133.90
C ALA A 459 42.62 -20.34 133.30
N LEU A 460 42.75 -21.58 132.82
CA LEU A 460 43.96 -22.07 132.16
C LEU A 460 44.25 -21.35 130.82
N GLN A 461 43.19 -20.95 130.11
CA GLN A 461 43.31 -20.27 128.81
C GLN A 461 43.72 -18.80 128.96
N GLU A 462 43.25 -18.11 130.01
CA GLU A 462 43.64 -16.73 130.34
C GLU A 462 45.14 -16.63 130.71
N GLN A 463 45.67 -17.56 131.51
CA GLN A 463 47.11 -17.63 131.82
C GLN A 463 47.97 -17.82 130.56
N ARG A 464 47.57 -18.71 129.64
CA ARG A 464 48.30 -18.94 128.37
C ARG A 464 48.27 -17.71 127.45
N GLN A 465 47.18 -16.95 127.44
CA GLN A 465 47.07 -15.71 126.65
C GLN A 465 48.00 -14.61 127.17
N GLN A 466 48.12 -14.45 128.49
CA GLN A 466 49.03 -13.48 129.08
C GLN A 466 50.51 -13.82 128.80
N GLN A 467 50.89 -15.10 128.92
CA GLN A 467 52.25 -15.57 128.59
C GLN A 467 52.60 -15.39 127.10
N LYS A 468 51.64 -15.65 126.18
CA LYS A 468 51.84 -15.41 124.73
C LYS A 468 52.00 -13.92 124.40
N LYS A 469 51.23 -13.02 125.01
CA LYS A 469 51.34 -11.56 124.79
C LYS A 469 52.71 -11.02 125.24
N ALA A 470 53.23 -11.49 126.38
CA ALA A 470 54.56 -11.11 126.87
C ALA A 470 55.69 -11.59 125.95
N LEU A 471 55.62 -12.84 125.46
CA LEU A 471 56.59 -13.38 124.49
C LEU A 471 56.53 -12.66 123.14
N ALA A 472 55.35 -12.26 122.68
CA ALA A 472 55.18 -11.54 121.42
C ALA A 472 55.81 -10.13 121.46
N LEU A 473 55.66 -9.40 122.58
CA LEU A 473 56.28 -8.08 122.74
C LEU A 473 57.82 -8.14 122.74
N LEU A 474 58.41 -9.15 123.37
CA LEU A 474 59.87 -9.37 123.34
C LEU A 474 60.37 -9.75 121.93
N ARG A 475 59.59 -10.55 121.18
CA ARG A 475 59.92 -10.92 119.78
C ARG A 475 59.82 -9.71 118.84
N ALA A 476 58.78 -8.90 118.95
CA ALA A 476 58.60 -7.70 118.12
C ALA A 476 59.76 -6.71 118.28
N ARG A 477 60.25 -6.48 119.52
CA ARG A 477 61.43 -5.62 119.75
C ARG A 477 62.71 -6.19 119.11
N ARG A 478 62.92 -7.50 119.18
CA ARG A 478 64.06 -8.17 118.52
C ARG A 478 63.96 -8.14 116.99
N GLU A 479 62.74 -8.28 116.45
CA GLU A 479 62.50 -8.25 115.01
C GLU A 479 62.65 -6.86 114.42
N GLN A 480 62.24 -5.80 115.12
CA GLN A 480 62.50 -4.41 114.68
C GLN A 480 64.00 -4.13 114.57
N GLN A 481 64.78 -4.46 115.62
CA GLN A 481 66.24 -4.33 115.58
C GLN A 481 66.90 -5.20 114.49
N ARG A 482 66.30 -6.34 114.13
CA ARG A 482 66.76 -7.21 113.04
C ARG A 482 66.37 -6.67 111.66
N GLN A 483 65.18 -6.10 111.50
CA GLN A 483 64.70 -5.52 110.25
C GLN A 483 65.51 -4.28 109.89
N GLU A 484 65.84 -3.41 110.85
CA GLU A 484 66.73 -2.27 110.62
C GLU A 484 68.12 -2.73 110.13
N ARG A 485 68.66 -3.82 110.70
CA ARG A 485 69.92 -4.44 110.22
C ARG A 485 69.79 -5.08 108.84
N LEU A 486 68.64 -5.68 108.52
CA LEU A 486 68.41 -6.36 107.23
C LEU A 486 68.04 -5.40 106.10
N GLU A 487 67.39 -4.28 106.36
CA GLU A 487 67.12 -3.24 105.36
C GLU A 487 68.41 -2.52 104.96
N ALA A 488 69.32 -2.28 105.91
CA ALA A 488 70.68 -1.83 105.61
C ALA A 488 71.43 -2.79 104.67
N LEU A 489 71.22 -4.11 104.82
CA LEU A 489 71.81 -5.14 103.95
C LEU A 489 71.06 -5.32 102.62
N ARG A 490 69.74 -5.09 102.56
CA ARG A 490 68.92 -5.26 101.34
C ARG A 490 69.13 -4.15 100.32
N LEU A 491 69.55 -2.96 100.73
CA LEU A 491 70.03 -1.93 99.80
C LEU A 491 71.34 -2.34 99.10
N GLN A 492 72.11 -3.30 99.65
CA GLN A 492 73.43 -3.66 99.13
C GLN A 492 73.45 -4.80 98.09
N VAL A 493 72.40 -5.61 97.89
CA VAL A 493 72.51 -6.88 97.10
C VAL A 493 71.27 -7.25 96.24
N ALA A 494 70.59 -6.31 95.58
CA ALA A 494 69.42 -6.67 94.77
C ALA A 494 69.77 -7.27 93.38
N ILE A 495 69.29 -8.49 93.06
CA ILE A 495 69.22 -9.04 91.68
C ILE A 495 67.96 -9.95 91.51
N ALA A 496 67.34 -9.90 90.31
CA ALA A 496 66.10 -10.57 89.91
C ALA A 496 66.29 -11.66 88.83
N ALA A 497 65.46 -12.72 88.83
CA ALA A 497 65.35 -13.72 87.76
C ALA A 497 63.89 -14.15 87.51
N LYS A 498 63.54 -14.54 86.27
CA LYS A 498 62.18 -14.62 85.67
C LYS A 498 61.69 -16.06 85.35
N SER A 499 60.37 -16.25 85.25
CA SER A 499 59.64 -17.53 85.04
C SER A 499 59.33 -17.88 83.57
N ASP A 500 59.30 -19.17 83.20
CA ASP A 500 59.08 -19.67 81.82
C ASP A 500 57.72 -20.41 81.64
N PRO A 501 56.79 -19.91 80.79
CA PRO A 501 55.43 -20.42 80.59
C PRO A 501 55.25 -21.49 79.48
N ALA A 502 56.30 -21.90 78.76
CA ALA A 502 56.16 -22.77 77.58
C ALA A 502 55.73 -24.22 77.89
N ARG A 503 55.90 -24.70 79.13
CA ARG A 503 55.51 -26.07 79.54
C ARG A 503 54.00 -26.24 79.75
N ALA A 504 53.25 -25.14 79.87
CA ALA A 504 51.83 -25.17 80.19
C ALA A 504 50.92 -25.43 78.97
N VAL A 505 51.43 -25.37 77.74
CA VAL A 505 50.60 -25.28 76.51
C VAL A 505 50.84 -26.42 75.50
N SER A 506 51.55 -27.50 75.85
CA SER A 506 51.79 -28.60 74.89
C SER A 506 50.76 -29.73 75.00
N ASP A 507 50.18 -30.12 73.86
CA ASP A 507 49.21 -31.21 73.76
C ASP A 507 49.82 -32.60 74.02
N THR A 508 49.04 -33.47 74.67
CA THR A 508 49.47 -34.81 75.12
C THR A 508 49.21 -35.89 74.07
N VAL A 509 49.96 -36.98 74.22
CA VAL A 509 50.11 -38.12 73.28
C VAL A 509 48.78 -38.77 72.85
N ALA A 510 47.71 -38.63 73.62
CA ALA A 510 46.38 -39.13 73.28
C ALA A 510 45.64 -38.33 72.19
N SER A 511 46.00 -37.06 71.93
CA SER A 511 45.36 -36.26 70.86
C SER A 511 45.91 -36.59 69.47
N LYS A 512 47.17 -37.05 69.39
CA LYS A 512 47.85 -37.40 68.14
C LYS A 512 47.37 -38.73 67.52
N ALA A 513 46.71 -39.60 68.28
CA ALA A 513 46.24 -40.91 67.82
C ALA A 513 44.87 -40.90 67.10
N ARG A 514 44.12 -39.77 67.12
CA ARG A 514 42.82 -39.65 66.44
C ARG A 514 42.91 -39.12 65.00
N MET A 515 44.10 -38.74 64.53
CA MET A 515 44.32 -38.27 63.16
C MET A 515 44.74 -39.45 62.29
N GLY A 516 43.77 -40.27 61.89
CA GLY A 516 43.94 -41.36 60.94
C GLY A 516 44.14 -40.86 59.51
N VAL A 517 44.98 -41.60 58.78
CA VAL A 517 45.56 -41.33 57.47
C VAL A 517 44.51 -41.33 56.34
N GLY A 518 44.53 -40.30 55.49
CA GLY A 518 43.90 -40.34 54.15
C GLY A 518 42.53 -39.67 53.99
N ALA A 519 42.49 -38.32 54.02
CA ALA A 519 41.41 -37.54 53.41
C ALA A 519 41.89 -36.10 53.12
N ARG A 520 42.97 -35.96 52.36
CA ARG A 520 43.24 -34.74 51.57
C ARG A 520 42.75 -35.01 50.16
N GLU A 521 41.45 -35.11 49.99
CA GLU A 521 40.76 -35.13 48.70
C GLU A 521 39.31 -34.70 48.97
N GLU A 522 39.06 -33.42 48.69
CA GLU A 522 37.80 -32.83 48.24
C GLU A 522 36.50 -33.55 48.66
N CYS A 523 36.13 -33.42 49.93
CA CYS A 523 34.71 -33.26 50.24
C CYS A 523 34.40 -31.77 50.15
N GLU A 524 33.81 -31.33 49.04
CA GLU A 524 33.01 -30.11 49.02
C GLU A 524 31.83 -30.30 49.98
N LEU A 525 32.08 -30.19 51.28
CA LEU A 525 31.03 -30.04 52.28
C LEU A 525 30.35 -28.71 51.96
N GLN A 526 29.28 -28.80 51.17
CA GLN A 526 28.49 -27.66 50.75
C GLN A 526 27.98 -26.94 52.00
N GLN A 527 28.51 -25.74 52.24
CA GLN A 527 28.17 -24.97 53.43
C GLN A 527 26.69 -24.57 53.37
N PRO A 528 25.91 -24.77 54.45
CA PRO A 528 24.52 -24.31 54.47
C PRO A 528 24.47 -22.78 54.37
N LEU A 529 23.46 -22.25 53.68
CA LEU A 529 23.27 -20.80 53.50
C LEU A 529 22.99 -20.03 54.81
N PHE A 530 22.78 -20.74 55.91
CA PHE A 530 22.56 -20.22 57.27
C PHE A 530 23.27 -21.09 58.31
N ARG A 531 23.57 -20.52 59.50
CA ARG A 531 24.25 -21.25 60.58
C ARG A 531 23.29 -22.18 61.31
N LEU A 532 23.68 -23.45 61.44
CA LEU A 532 22.96 -24.46 62.23
C LEU A 532 23.64 -24.61 63.61
N HIS A 533 22.83 -24.57 64.68
CA HIS A 533 23.27 -24.79 66.07
C HIS A 533 22.56 -26.02 66.64
N THR A 534 22.82 -27.19 66.05
CA THR A 534 22.17 -28.46 66.41
C THR A 534 23.22 -29.54 66.68
N TYR A 535 22.87 -30.50 67.54
CA TYR A 535 23.77 -31.57 67.99
C TYR A 535 23.33 -32.98 67.57
N SER A 536 22.11 -33.13 67.03
CA SER A 536 21.53 -34.41 66.60
C SER A 536 20.93 -34.32 65.18
N GLN A 537 20.99 -35.42 64.43
CA GLN A 537 20.47 -35.53 63.06
C GLN A 537 18.95 -35.30 62.98
N GLU A 538 18.18 -35.77 63.97
CA GLU A 538 16.74 -35.56 64.03
C GLU A 538 16.40 -34.07 64.17
N GLN A 539 17.20 -33.31 64.92
CA GLN A 539 17.05 -31.87 65.09
C GLN A 539 17.34 -31.12 63.78
N VAL A 540 18.28 -31.61 62.97
CA VAL A 540 18.61 -31.04 61.65
C VAL A 540 17.43 -31.20 60.68
N ILE A 541 16.86 -32.41 60.56
CA ILE A 541 15.75 -32.71 59.63
C ILE A 541 14.44 -32.02 60.03
N SER A 542 14.28 -31.72 61.32
CA SER A 542 13.12 -31.00 61.86
C SER A 542 13.10 -29.51 61.50
N ASP A 543 14.23 -28.91 61.11
CA ASP A 543 14.28 -27.48 60.79
C ASP A 543 13.63 -27.19 59.43
N PRO A 544 12.54 -26.40 59.37
CA PRO A 544 11.85 -26.10 58.11
C PRO A 544 12.74 -25.33 57.11
N ARG A 545 13.73 -24.57 57.60
CA ARG A 545 14.67 -23.82 56.74
C ARG A 545 15.55 -24.77 55.92
N LEU A 546 15.88 -25.93 56.47
CA LEU A 546 16.68 -26.93 55.77
C LEU A 546 15.91 -27.53 54.58
N ARG A 547 14.61 -27.79 54.76
CA ARG A 547 13.75 -28.33 53.68
C ARG A 547 13.58 -27.35 52.52
N VAL A 548 13.36 -26.07 52.86
CA VAL A 548 13.25 -25.01 51.85
C VAL A 548 14.60 -24.78 51.16
N GLU A 549 15.70 -24.84 51.90
CA GLU A 549 17.04 -24.70 51.32
C GLU A 549 17.37 -25.84 50.34
N LEU A 550 17.03 -27.08 50.69
CA LEU A 550 17.16 -28.24 49.79
C LEU A 550 16.32 -28.07 48.52
N ALA A 551 15.05 -27.64 48.64
CA ALA A 551 14.21 -27.37 47.48
C ALA A 551 14.78 -26.25 46.58
N LEU A 552 15.38 -25.21 47.19
CA LEU A 552 16.04 -24.13 46.44
C LEU A 552 17.35 -24.60 45.77
N ARG A 553 18.04 -25.61 46.33
CA ARG A 553 19.19 -26.26 45.68
C ARG A 553 18.76 -27.14 44.51
N GLU A 554 17.71 -27.95 44.69
CA GLU A 554 17.13 -28.79 43.63
C GLU A 554 16.66 -27.94 42.44
N ALA A 555 16.09 -26.76 42.72
CA ALA A 555 15.70 -25.79 41.70
C ALA A 555 16.87 -24.95 41.13
N GLY A 556 18.11 -25.13 41.62
CA GLY A 556 19.28 -24.36 41.19
C GLY A 556 19.32 -22.90 41.66
N LEU A 557 18.37 -22.45 42.48
CA LEU A 557 18.17 -21.05 42.88
C LEU A 557 18.93 -20.64 44.16
N HIS A 558 19.68 -21.55 44.77
CA HIS A 558 20.41 -21.37 46.03
C HIS A 558 21.39 -20.17 46.10
N LYS A 559 21.90 -19.68 44.95
CA LYS A 559 22.82 -18.51 44.90
C LYS A 559 22.11 -17.17 44.71
N THR A 560 20.80 -17.15 44.52
CA THR A 560 20.04 -15.92 44.24
C THR A 560 19.81 -15.09 45.51
N LEU A 561 19.66 -13.77 45.35
CA LEU A 561 19.28 -12.86 46.46
C LEU A 561 17.90 -13.23 47.03
N TYR A 562 16.99 -13.69 46.16
CA TYR A 562 15.67 -14.19 46.54
C TYR A 562 15.74 -15.36 47.53
N ALA A 563 16.62 -16.35 47.28
CA ALA A 563 16.82 -17.47 48.20
C ALA A 563 17.30 -17.02 49.59
N ARG A 564 18.16 -16.00 49.66
CA ARG A 564 18.62 -15.42 50.93
C ARG A 564 17.51 -14.69 51.67
N GLU A 565 16.68 -13.93 50.97
CA GLU A 565 15.53 -13.25 51.57
C GLU A 565 14.49 -14.22 52.10
N VAL A 566 14.14 -15.26 51.33
CA VAL A 566 13.15 -16.28 51.74
C VAL A 566 13.63 -17.02 52.99
N LEU A 567 14.89 -17.46 53.02
CA LEU A 567 15.44 -18.18 54.18
C LEU A 567 15.56 -17.28 55.44
N SER A 568 15.75 -15.96 55.28
CA SER A 568 15.79 -15.03 56.41
C SER A 568 14.44 -14.83 57.10
N LYS A 569 13.33 -14.98 56.36
CA LYS A 569 11.96 -14.77 56.86
C LYS A 569 11.40 -16.01 57.57
N LEU A 570 12.06 -17.15 57.46
CA LEU A 570 11.62 -18.40 58.08
C LEU A 570 12.16 -18.50 59.52
N PRO A 571 11.29 -18.72 60.52
CA PRO A 571 11.73 -18.83 61.91
C PRO A 571 12.43 -20.18 62.19
N PRO A 572 13.43 -20.21 63.10
CA PRO A 572 13.98 -21.47 63.61
C PRO A 572 12.94 -22.25 64.44
N PRO A 573 13.07 -23.59 64.58
CA PRO A 573 12.14 -24.42 65.34
C PRO A 573 12.08 -24.08 66.84
N LYS A 574 13.14 -23.47 67.38
CA LYS A 574 13.13 -22.82 68.70
C LYS A 574 13.54 -21.37 68.52
N LEU A 575 12.66 -20.46 68.94
CA LEU A 575 13.00 -19.04 68.98
C LEU A 575 14.12 -18.81 70.01
N PRO A 576 15.02 -17.84 69.77
CA PRO A 576 15.99 -17.41 70.78
C PRO A 576 15.28 -17.05 72.09
N ARG A 577 15.91 -17.34 73.23
CA ARG A 577 15.37 -16.89 74.53
C ARG A 577 15.30 -15.36 74.55
N ARG A 578 14.32 -14.80 75.25
CA ARG A 578 14.01 -13.34 75.31
C ARG A 578 15.21 -12.46 75.71
N ASP A 579 16.15 -13.00 76.48
CA ASP A 579 17.39 -12.34 76.92
C ASP A 579 18.47 -12.26 75.83
N MET A 580 18.31 -12.98 74.71
CA MET A 580 19.23 -12.99 73.57
C MET A 580 18.67 -12.28 72.32
N GLU A 581 17.49 -11.64 72.41
CA GLU A 581 16.98 -10.81 71.32
C GLU A 581 17.81 -9.53 71.18
N SER A 582 18.58 -9.39 70.10
CA SER A 582 19.28 -8.13 69.82
C SER A 582 18.29 -7.07 69.35
N THR A 583 18.23 -5.92 70.02
CA THR A 583 17.40 -4.76 69.64
C THR A 583 17.92 -4.02 68.40
N ALA A 584 19.07 -4.42 67.83
CA ALA A 584 19.76 -3.72 66.77
C ALA A 584 19.04 -3.69 65.40
N PHE A 585 17.99 -4.49 65.19
CA PHE A 585 17.32 -4.62 63.89
C PHE A 585 15.77 -4.66 63.98
N LYS A 586 15.18 -3.89 64.89
CA LYS A 586 13.74 -3.57 64.83
C LYS A 586 13.57 -2.22 64.10
N MET A 587 13.02 -2.26 62.89
CA MET A 587 12.41 -1.10 62.19
C MET A 587 10.92 -1.09 62.48
#